data_AF-A0A7S1YB57-F1
#
_entry.id   AF-A0A7S1YB57-F1
#
_cell.length_a   1.000
_cell.length_b   1.000
_cell.length_c   1.000
_cell.angle_alpha   90.00
_cell.angle_beta   90.00
_cell.angle_gamma   90.00
#
_symmetry.space_group_name_H-M   'P 1'
#
loop_
_entity.id
_entity.type
_entity.pdbx_description
1 polymer ?
#
loop_
_entity_poly.entity_id
_entity_poly.type
_entity_poly.pdbx_seq_one_letter_code
_entity_poly.pdbx_strand_id
1 'polypeptide(L)'
;SMNFTVVKDVIEVVEVGCSDEVLSFGTIVSVDVKGNLQDLPPDVVEALEAAFIHTYNKRSSVLCDLPFRRVVDETLVQSRKSLTFVGIEAYTQEFHVTVECRGRSN
;
A
#
# COMPACT_ATOMS: atom_id res chain seq x y z
N SER A 1 16.38 -36.32 7.35
CA SER A 1 17.01 -35.19 6.65
C SER A 1 15.99 -34.07 6.61
N MET A 2 16.19 -32.96 7.33
CA MET A 2 15.25 -31.83 7.37
C MET A 2 15.54 -30.88 6.21
N ASN A 3 14.50 -30.56 5.44
CA ASN A 3 14.53 -29.65 4.29
C ASN A 3 14.63 -28.20 4.77
N PHE A 4 15.55 -27.43 4.18
CA PHE A 4 15.69 -26.00 4.44
C PHE A 4 14.60 -25.20 3.74
N THR A 5 14.11 -24.18 4.45
CA THR A 5 13.10 -23.22 3.98
C THR A 5 13.75 -22.21 3.04
N VAL A 6 13.20 -22.06 1.83
CA VAL A 6 13.63 -21.03 0.87
C VAL A 6 13.17 -19.68 1.40
N VAL A 7 14.11 -18.85 1.86
CA VAL A 7 13.84 -17.43 2.14
C VAL A 7 13.61 -16.75 0.79
N LYS A 8 12.38 -16.27 0.58
CA LYS A 8 11.94 -15.73 -0.71
C LYS A 8 12.35 -14.28 -0.95
N ASP A 9 12.54 -13.51 0.13
CA ASP A 9 13.06 -12.14 0.03
C ASP A 9 13.57 -11.66 1.40
N VAL A 10 14.61 -10.83 1.37
CA VAL A 10 15.14 -10.11 2.54
C VAL A 10 14.90 -8.63 2.28
N ILE A 11 13.91 -8.05 2.96
CA ILE A 11 13.60 -6.63 2.83
C ILE A 11 14.40 -5.89 3.91
N GLU A 12 15.40 -5.12 3.50
CA GLU A 12 16.13 -4.23 4.40
C GLU A 12 15.22 -3.04 4.77
N VAL A 13 14.80 -2.99 6.03
CA VAL A 13 13.96 -1.91 6.54
C VAL A 13 14.87 -0.76 6.94
N VAL A 14 14.88 0.31 6.15
CA VAL A 14 15.55 1.56 6.51
C VAL A 14 14.64 2.35 7.43
N GLU A 15 15.12 2.65 8.64
CA GLU A 15 14.42 3.54 9.55
C GLU A 15 14.54 4.98 9.03
N VAL A 16 13.41 5.54 8.57
CA VAL A 16 13.35 6.93 8.12
C VAL A 16 12.98 7.81 9.32
N GLY A 17 13.97 8.48 9.89
CA GLY A 17 13.75 9.50 10.92
C GLY A 17 12.92 10.64 10.35
N CYS A 18 11.75 10.90 10.90
CA CYS A 18 10.89 11.98 10.43
C CYS A 18 11.27 13.27 11.13
N SER A 19 11.72 14.26 10.34
CA SER A 19 12.02 15.61 10.82
C SER A 19 10.74 16.46 10.86
N ASP A 20 10.88 17.71 11.31
CA ASP A 20 9.82 18.72 11.18
C ASP A 20 9.53 19.07 9.70
N GLU A 21 10.40 18.65 8.78
CA GLU A 21 10.21 18.80 7.35
C GLU A 21 9.37 17.64 6.81
N VAL A 22 8.47 17.94 5.88
CA VAL A 22 7.68 16.93 5.18
C VAL A 22 8.61 16.10 4.31
N LEU A 23 8.81 14.84 4.69
CA LEU A 23 9.53 13.87 3.86
C LEU A 23 8.52 13.11 3.01
N SER A 24 8.69 13.19 1.70
CA SER A 24 7.91 12.43 0.72
C SER A 24 8.73 11.26 0.19
N PHE A 25 8.19 10.06 0.28
CA PHE A 25 8.79 8.88 -0.35
C PHE A 25 7.74 8.01 -1.04
N GLY A 26 8.17 7.34 -2.10
CA GLY A 26 7.36 6.35 -2.81
C GLY A 26 7.36 5.02 -2.07
N THR A 27 6.19 4.40 -1.92
CA THR A 27 6.08 3.01 -1.46
C THR A 27 5.05 2.25 -2.28
N ILE A 28 5.15 0.93 -2.29
CA ILE A 28 4.21 0.06 -2.99
C ILE A 28 3.24 -0.51 -1.97
N VAL A 29 1.95 -0.30 -2.19
CA VAL A 29 0.90 -0.96 -1.40
C VAL A 29 0.18 -1.95 -2.28
N SER A 30 0.16 -3.21 -1.83
CA SER A 30 -0.51 -4.31 -2.50
C SER A 30 -1.87 -4.57 -1.87
N VAL A 31 -2.93 -4.59 -2.68
CA VAL A 31 -4.29 -4.93 -2.25
C VAL A 31 -4.82 -6.08 -3.07
N ASP A 32 -5.31 -7.12 -2.40
CA ASP A 32 -6.00 -8.22 -3.08
C ASP A 32 -7.48 -7.88 -3.27
N VAL A 33 -7.90 -7.81 -4.52
CA VAL A 33 -9.28 -7.54 -4.93
C VAL A 33 -9.81 -8.68 -5.78
N LYS A 34 -11.14 -8.84 -5.79
CA LYS A 34 -11.82 -9.77 -6.67
C LYS A 34 -12.02 -9.10 -8.04
N GLY A 35 -11.51 -9.72 -9.10
CA GLY A 35 -11.55 -9.17 -10.45
C GLY A 35 -10.42 -8.18 -10.75
N ASN A 36 -10.25 -7.86 -12.04
CA ASN A 36 -9.18 -6.99 -12.52
C ASN A 36 -9.63 -5.52 -12.46
N LEU A 37 -8.90 -4.66 -11.75
CA LEU A 37 -9.25 -3.23 -11.68
C LEU A 37 -9.19 -2.53 -13.04
N GLN A 38 -8.38 -3.03 -13.98
CA GLN A 38 -8.28 -2.48 -15.34
C GLN A 38 -9.57 -2.69 -16.16
N ASP A 39 -10.43 -3.61 -15.74
CA ASP A 39 -11.71 -3.88 -16.40
C ASP A 39 -12.84 -3.02 -15.81
N LEU A 40 -12.56 -2.22 -14.77
CA LEU A 40 -13.54 -1.36 -14.13
C LEU A 40 -13.66 -0.02 -14.84
N PRO A 41 -14.85 0.61 -14.80
CA PRO A 41 -15.02 1.99 -15.23
C PRO A 41 -14.08 2.95 -14.49
N PRO A 42 -13.55 4.00 -15.14
CA PRO A 42 -12.61 4.94 -14.52
C PRO A 42 -13.12 5.58 -13.22
N ASP A 43 -14.41 5.88 -13.14
CA ASP A 43 -15.06 6.46 -11.95
C ASP A 43 -15.07 5.48 -10.76
N VAL A 44 -15.15 4.18 -11.02
CA VAL A 44 -15.05 3.15 -9.98
C VAL A 44 -13.62 3.02 -9.47
N VAL A 45 -12.63 3.13 -10.36
CA VAL A 45 -11.20 3.12 -9.98
C VAL A 45 -10.88 4.32 -9.10
N GLU A 46 -11.32 5.52 -9.49
CA GLU A 46 -11.13 6.75 -8.71
C GLU A 46 -11.78 6.65 -7.31
N ALA A 47 -12.98 6.07 -7.22
CA ALA A 47 -13.65 5.86 -5.93
C ALA A 47 -12.90 4.86 -5.03
N LEU A 48 -12.27 3.83 -5.61
CA LEU A 48 -11.45 2.86 -4.89
C LEU A 48 -10.15 3.48 -4.37
N GLU A 49 -9.49 4.28 -5.20
CA GLU A 49 -8.30 5.06 -4.85
C GLU A 49 -8.59 6.00 -3.68
N ALA A 50 -9.66 6.80 -3.77
CA ALA A 50 -10.10 7.67 -2.68
C ALA A 50 -10.42 6.90 -1.38
N ALA A 51 -11.10 5.76 -1.50
CA ALA A 51 -11.42 4.90 -0.35
C ALA A 51 -10.15 4.30 0.29
N PHE A 52 -9.16 3.95 -0.53
CA PHE A 52 -7.87 3.45 -0.10
C PHE A 52 -7.12 4.52 0.71
N ILE A 53 -6.94 5.74 0.16
CA ILE A 53 -6.29 6.86 0.88
C ILE A 53 -6.98 7.08 2.22
N HIS A 54 -8.31 7.20 2.22
CA HIS A 54 -9.08 7.47 3.41
C HIS A 54 -8.88 6.40 4.48
N THR A 55 -8.98 5.12 4.09
CA THR A 55 -8.85 3.99 5.00
C THR A 55 -7.43 3.88 5.55
N TYR A 56 -6.42 4.02 4.70
CA TYR A 56 -5.02 3.99 5.11
C TYR A 56 -4.72 5.09 6.11
N ASN A 57 -5.04 6.34 5.77
CA ASN A 57 -4.79 7.49 6.63
C ASN A 57 -5.55 7.41 7.96
N LYS A 58 -6.81 6.94 7.93
CA LYS A 58 -7.60 6.71 9.14
C LYS A 58 -6.96 5.63 10.03
N ARG A 59 -6.50 4.52 9.47
CA ARG A 59 -5.83 3.45 10.24
C ARG A 59 -4.48 3.91 10.79
N SER A 60 -3.66 4.56 9.98
CA SER A 60 -2.38 5.16 10.38
C SER A 60 -2.56 6.12 11.57
N SER A 61 -3.59 6.97 11.51
CA SER A 61 -3.99 7.83 12.63
C SER A 61 -4.40 7.06 13.89
N VAL A 62 -5.23 6.03 13.76
CA VAL A 62 -5.75 5.26 14.90
C VAL A 62 -4.68 4.41 15.58
N LEU A 63 -3.73 3.88 14.82
CA LEU A 63 -2.67 3.03 15.34
C LEU A 63 -1.58 3.83 16.07
N CYS A 64 -1.64 5.17 16.02
CA CYS A 64 -0.60 6.03 16.60
C CYS A 64 0.81 5.65 16.14
N ASP A 65 0.94 5.13 14.91
CA ASP A 65 2.22 4.83 14.29
C ASP A 65 2.94 6.17 14.11
N LEU A 66 3.73 6.53 15.11
CA LEU A 66 4.64 7.67 15.03
C LEU A 66 5.93 7.15 14.41
N PRO A 67 6.39 7.74 13.29
CA PRO A 67 5.84 8.95 12.64
C PRO A 67 4.62 8.70 11.75
N PHE A 68 3.61 9.58 11.84
CA PHE A 68 2.36 9.45 11.09
C PHE A 68 2.62 9.56 9.60
N ARG A 69 2.52 8.43 8.91
CA ARG A 69 2.58 8.31 7.46
C ARG A 69 1.22 8.65 6.88
N ARG A 70 1.13 9.73 6.11
CA ARG A 70 -0.06 10.15 5.38
C ARG A 70 0.15 9.95 3.90
N VAL A 71 -0.67 9.12 3.27
CA VAL A 71 -0.73 9.04 1.80
C VAL A 71 -1.35 10.34 1.28
N VAL A 72 -0.66 10.98 0.35
CA VAL A 72 -1.09 12.24 -0.28
C VAL A 72 -1.38 12.13 -1.76
N ASP A 73 -0.88 11.07 -2.39
CA ASP A 73 -1.04 10.80 -3.80
C ASP A 73 -0.83 9.30 -4.04
N GLU A 74 -1.45 8.78 -5.08
CA GLU A 74 -1.36 7.38 -5.47
C GLU A 74 -1.48 7.22 -6.98
N THR A 75 -0.87 6.16 -7.49
CA THR A 75 -1.03 5.75 -8.87
C THR A 75 -1.05 4.23 -8.92
N LEU A 76 -2.09 3.66 -9.53
CA LEU A 76 -2.11 2.24 -9.84
C LEU A 76 -0.99 1.90 -10.83
N VAL A 77 -0.04 1.08 -10.41
CA VAL A 77 1.13 0.69 -11.22
C VAL A 77 0.86 -0.61 -11.95
N GLN A 78 0.33 -1.61 -11.25
CA GLN A 78 0.21 -2.95 -11.80
C GLN A 78 -0.95 -3.74 -11.20
N SER A 79 -1.65 -4.46 -12.07
CA SER A 79 -2.61 -5.50 -11.71
C SER A 79 -1.98 -6.86 -12.03
N ARG A 80 -1.80 -7.71 -11.02
CA ARG A 80 -1.31 -9.09 -11.18
C ARG A 80 -2.37 -10.06 -10.73
N LYS A 81 -2.68 -11.07 -11.54
CA LYS A 81 -3.51 -12.19 -11.09
C LYS A 81 -2.73 -12.97 -10.02
N SER A 82 -3.28 -13.02 -8.81
CA SER A 82 -2.59 -13.55 -7.62
C SER A 82 -2.85 -15.03 -7.46
N LEU A 83 -4.13 -15.42 -7.32
CA LEU A 83 -4.58 -16.81 -7.13
C LEU A 83 -6.04 -16.96 -7.55
N THR A 84 -6.43 -18.19 -7.89
CA THR A 84 -7.83 -18.55 -8.14
C THR A 84 -8.26 -19.46 -7.00
N PHE A 85 -9.16 -19.00 -6.13
CA PHE A 85 -9.72 -19.84 -5.07
C PHE A 85 -11.20 -20.07 -5.38
N VAL A 86 -11.58 -21.33 -5.63
CA VAL A 86 -12.99 -21.73 -5.88
C VAL A 86 -13.68 -20.88 -6.96
N GLY A 87 -13.05 -20.75 -8.13
CA GLY A 87 -13.63 -20.02 -9.27
C GLY A 87 -13.71 -18.50 -9.12
N ILE A 88 -13.13 -17.95 -8.04
CA ILE A 88 -12.96 -16.51 -7.86
C ILE A 88 -11.55 -16.14 -8.29
N GLU A 89 -11.44 -15.28 -9.31
CA GLU A 89 -10.17 -14.69 -9.71
C GLU A 89 -9.81 -13.55 -8.75
N ALA A 90 -8.71 -13.72 -8.02
CA ALA A 90 -8.14 -12.68 -7.18
C ALA A 90 -6.97 -12.01 -7.92
N TYR A 91 -6.91 -10.69 -7.82
CA TYR A 91 -5.87 -9.87 -8.39
C TYR A 91 -5.21 -9.06 -7.27
N THR A 92 -3.88 -9.09 -7.23
CA THR A 92 -3.08 -8.17 -6.42
C THR A 92 -2.88 -6.89 -7.23
N GLN A 93 -3.23 -5.76 -6.62
CA GLN A 93 -3.12 -4.43 -7.20
C GLN A 93 -2.02 -3.68 -6.47
N GLU A 94 -1.03 -3.22 -7.20
CA GLU A 94 0.10 -2.47 -6.67
C GLU A 94 -0.11 -0.98 -6.95
N PHE A 95 -0.21 -0.21 -5.88
CA PHE A 95 -0.27 1.24 -5.92
C PHE A 95 1.09 1.79 -5.54
N HIS A 96 1.65 2.67 -6.38
CA HIS A 96 2.74 3.53 -5.96
C HIS A 96 2.11 4.72 -5.24
N VAL A 97 2.45 4.90 -3.97
CA VAL A 97 1.87 5.95 -3.14
C VAL A 97 2.95 6.90 -2.66
N THR A 98 2.67 8.19 -2.71
CA THR A 98 3.49 9.21 -2.09
C THR A 98 3.05 9.37 -0.65
N VAL A 99 3.96 9.12 0.28
CA VAL A 99 3.69 9.23 1.71
C VAL A 99 4.44 10.43 2.26
N GLU A 100 3.72 11.31 2.94
CA GLU A 100 4.28 12.36 3.78
C GLU A 100 4.39 11.87 5.22
N CYS A 101 5.55 12.06 5.84
CA CYS A 101 5.68 11.99 7.28
C CYS A 101 5.86 13.38 7.88
N ARG A 102 5.25 13.61 9.06
CA ARG A 102 5.54 14.78 9.90
C ARG A 102 6.06 14.34 11.25
N GLY A 103 7.18 14.93 11.67
CA GLY A 103 7.64 14.87 13.06
C GLY A 103 6.60 15.44 14.02
N ARG A 104 6.69 15.04 15.29
CA ARG A 104 5.83 15.57 16.35
C ARG A 104 6.22 17.03 16.58
N SER A 105 5.40 17.98 16.14
CA SER A 105 5.51 19.35 16.64
C SER A 105 5.26 19.31 18.15
N ASN A 106 6.29 19.63 18.93
CA ASN A 106 6.22 19.75 20.39
C ASN A 106 5.18 20.80 20.82
#